data_AF-A0A8T1UHC3-F1
#
_entry.id   AF-A0A8T1UHC3-F1
#
_cell.length_a   1.000
_cell.length_b   1.000
_cell.length_c   1.000
_cell.angle_alpha   90.00
_cell.angle_beta   90.00
_cell.angle_gamma   90.00
#
_symmetry.space_group_name_H-M   'P 1'
#
loop_
_entity.id
_entity.type
_entity.pdbx_description
1 polymer ?
#
loop_
_entity_poly.entity_id
_entity_poly.type
_entity_poly.pdbx_seq_one_letter_code
_entity_poly.pdbx_strand_id
1 'polypeptide(L)'
;MAWGKKAGVDDLLQKLTNPKTAKSLYVMSTRSISDSDFFKSLGVDGATAIAELLKTNQSLTTVSLSRNQIGDEGVEKLAMGLSENAQSGVKELNVTEVGISGTGLDHLAMLVEKESCSLSTIQLSFNALESATSTFFDALAKNKSVTKLQLKECKLNDQHVAALSAALKQNTALIEIDLSDNELTQSSCASLAEGLRENKTLKILRINNNKSQDEGAVLLADVLATNNTTLTYLDMGNNTLEMGGNTLGKEGHEALDKLKEANRGLDVAVDKNAQNEDGSFQQ
;
A
#
# COMPACT_ATOMS: atom_id res chain seq x y z
N MET A 1 -10.93 0.91 27.04
CA MET A 1 -11.01 -0.53 27.36
C MET A 1 -9.63 -1.12 27.15
N ALA A 2 -9.13 -1.92 28.09
CA ALA A 2 -7.89 -2.67 27.88
C ALA A 2 -8.20 -3.82 26.91
N TRP A 3 -7.77 -3.67 25.65
CA TRP A 3 -7.82 -4.72 24.65
C TRP A 3 -6.79 -5.78 25.07
N GLY A 4 -7.22 -7.02 25.25
CA GLY A 4 -6.38 -8.09 25.85
C GLY A 4 -7.10 -8.98 26.88
N LYS A 5 -8.34 -8.67 27.29
CA LYS A 5 -9.22 -9.62 27.99
C LYS A 5 -10.39 -10.00 27.09
N LYS A 6 -10.69 -11.31 27.01
CA LYS A 6 -11.79 -11.93 26.25
C LYS A 6 -13.10 -11.13 26.30
N ALA A 7 -13.46 -10.60 27.47
CA ALA A 7 -14.68 -9.81 27.69
C ALA A 7 -14.79 -8.53 26.83
N GLY A 8 -13.68 -7.85 26.49
CA GLY A 8 -13.72 -6.63 25.67
C GLY A 8 -13.97 -6.91 24.19
N VAL A 9 -13.46 -8.05 23.70
CA VAL A 9 -13.71 -8.54 22.34
C VAL A 9 -15.15 -9.06 22.25
N ASP A 10 -15.62 -9.82 23.25
CA ASP A 10 -16.98 -10.37 23.27
C ASP A 10 -18.07 -9.28 23.24
N ASP A 11 -17.93 -8.20 24.03
CA ASP A 11 -18.88 -7.06 24.01
C ASP A 11 -18.92 -6.36 22.64
N LEU A 12 -17.77 -6.23 21.98
CA LEU A 12 -17.68 -5.67 20.63
C LEU A 12 -18.37 -6.59 19.61
N LEU A 13 -18.09 -7.89 19.65
CA LEU A 13 -18.71 -8.86 18.75
C LEU A 13 -20.23 -8.92 18.92
N GLN A 14 -20.74 -8.79 20.15
CA GLN A 14 -22.18 -8.73 20.41
C GLN A 14 -22.83 -7.49 19.78
N LYS A 15 -22.13 -6.34 19.73
CA LYS A 15 -22.62 -5.13 19.06
C LYS A 15 -22.59 -5.26 17.53
N LEU A 16 -21.59 -5.95 17.00
CA LEU A 16 -21.37 -6.13 15.56
C LEU A 16 -22.22 -7.25 14.93
N THR A 17 -22.76 -8.16 15.74
CA THR A 17 -23.70 -9.20 15.30
C THR A 17 -25.11 -8.68 15.03
N ASN A 18 -25.42 -7.42 15.38
CA ASN A 18 -26.65 -6.76 14.95
C ASN A 18 -26.45 -6.10 13.56
N PRO A 19 -26.97 -6.70 12.48
CA PRO A 19 -26.60 -6.37 11.09
C PRO A 19 -27.09 -4.99 10.60
N LYS A 20 -27.84 -4.24 11.43
CA LYS A 20 -28.51 -2.99 10.98
C LYS A 20 -27.75 -1.70 11.23
N THR A 21 -26.61 -1.66 11.93
CA THR A 21 -26.01 -0.37 12.33
C THR A 21 -24.51 -0.21 12.12
N ALA A 22 -23.69 -1.26 12.23
CA ALA A 22 -22.24 -1.11 12.13
C ALA A 22 -21.75 -1.23 10.67
N LYS A 23 -21.13 -0.16 10.16
CA LYS A 23 -20.45 -0.15 8.84
C LYS A 23 -18.94 -0.22 8.96
N SER A 24 -18.38 0.19 10.08
CA SER A 24 -16.94 0.21 10.27
C SER A 24 -16.55 -0.37 11.61
N LEU A 25 -15.52 -1.20 11.61
CA LEU A 25 -14.86 -1.73 12.79
C LEU A 25 -13.46 -1.14 12.86
N TYR A 26 -13.19 -0.34 13.89
CA TYR A 26 -11.87 0.18 14.19
C TYR A 26 -11.43 -0.33 15.56
N VAL A 27 -10.46 -1.23 15.56
CA VAL A 27 -9.72 -1.63 16.74
C VAL A 27 -8.30 -1.15 16.51
N MET A 28 -7.87 -0.09 17.17
CA MET A 28 -6.55 0.51 16.93
C MET A 28 -5.86 0.80 18.25
N SER A 29 -4.57 0.49 18.35
CA SER A 29 -3.75 1.01 19.43
C SER A 29 -3.39 2.47 19.15
N THR A 30 -3.54 3.34 20.16
CA THR A 30 -3.24 4.76 20.06
C THR A 30 -1.74 5.07 20.11
N ARG A 31 -0.89 4.06 20.30
CA ARG A 31 0.58 4.17 20.24
C ARG A 31 1.18 2.93 19.60
N SER A 32 2.35 3.07 18.97
CA SER A 32 3.14 1.93 18.52
C SER A 32 3.40 1.00 19.70
N ILE A 33 3.11 -0.29 19.52
CA ILE A 33 3.19 -1.31 20.58
C ILE A 33 4.66 -1.75 20.65
N SER A 34 5.31 -1.48 21.78
CA SER A 34 6.62 -2.08 22.09
C SER A 34 6.45 -3.52 22.58
N ASP A 35 7.53 -4.30 22.62
CA ASP A 35 7.51 -5.67 23.18
C ASP A 35 6.91 -5.72 24.61
N SER A 36 7.08 -4.64 25.38
CA SER A 36 6.51 -4.52 26.74
C SER A 36 4.99 -4.29 26.77
N ASP A 37 4.39 -3.90 25.65
CA ASP A 37 2.96 -3.64 25.48
C ASP A 37 2.21 -4.85 24.87
N PHE A 38 2.88 -6.00 24.65
CA PHE A 38 2.29 -7.21 24.04
C PHE A 38 0.94 -7.60 24.65
N PHE A 39 0.83 -7.58 25.99
CA PHE A 39 -0.40 -7.90 26.73
C PHE A 39 -1.55 -6.88 26.58
N LYS A 40 -1.32 -5.76 25.89
CA LYS A 40 -2.31 -4.71 25.60
C LYS A 40 -2.73 -4.68 24.12
N SER A 41 -2.14 -5.54 23.30
CA SER A 41 -2.50 -5.72 21.90
C SER A 41 -3.75 -6.57 21.75
N LEU A 42 -4.43 -6.47 20.60
CA LEU A 42 -5.51 -7.41 20.26
C LEU A 42 -4.99 -8.85 20.16
N GLY A 43 -3.78 -8.99 19.58
CA GLY A 43 -3.13 -10.27 19.32
C GLY A 43 -3.91 -11.19 18.36
N VAL A 44 -3.38 -12.40 18.19
CA VAL A 44 -3.95 -13.44 17.33
C VAL A 44 -5.36 -13.85 17.79
N ASP A 45 -5.59 -13.98 19.09
CA ASP A 45 -6.89 -14.40 19.64
C ASP A 45 -8.01 -13.43 19.26
N GLY A 46 -7.76 -12.13 19.38
CA GLY A 46 -8.74 -11.13 19.00
C GLY A 46 -8.94 -11.03 17.48
N ALA A 47 -7.87 -11.19 16.70
CA ALA A 47 -7.98 -11.30 15.23
C ALA A 47 -8.81 -12.52 14.80
N THR A 48 -8.62 -13.66 15.48
CA THR A 48 -9.38 -14.90 15.26
C THR A 48 -10.86 -14.70 15.55
N ALA A 49 -11.20 -14.06 16.67
CA ALA A 49 -12.59 -13.81 17.03
C ALA A 49 -13.28 -12.86 16.03
N ILE A 50 -12.56 -11.87 15.51
CA ILE A 50 -13.04 -10.97 14.44
C ILE A 50 -13.20 -11.74 13.13
N ALA A 51 -12.25 -12.61 12.77
CA ALA A 51 -12.35 -13.46 11.58
C ALA A 51 -13.60 -14.34 11.60
N GLU A 52 -13.94 -14.97 12.74
CA GLU A 52 -15.18 -15.76 12.87
C GLU A 52 -16.44 -14.91 12.64
N LEU A 53 -16.45 -13.66 13.10
CA LEU A 53 -17.55 -12.73 12.80
C LEU A 53 -17.61 -12.40 11.31
N LEU A 54 -16.46 -12.19 10.65
CA LEU A 54 -16.40 -11.83 9.23
C LEU A 54 -16.92 -12.93 8.30
N LYS A 55 -16.93 -14.20 8.73
CA LYS A 55 -17.50 -15.32 7.95
C LYS A 55 -18.98 -15.15 7.62
N THR A 56 -19.72 -14.38 8.42
CA THR A 56 -21.17 -14.18 8.22
C THR A 56 -21.58 -12.72 8.14
N ASN A 57 -20.67 -11.78 8.49
CA ASN A 57 -21.00 -10.37 8.51
C ASN A 57 -21.14 -9.79 7.08
N GLN A 58 -22.29 -9.19 6.79
CA GLN A 58 -22.57 -8.54 5.50
C GLN A 58 -22.73 -7.02 5.65
N SER A 59 -22.67 -6.51 6.89
CA SER A 59 -22.92 -5.10 7.19
C SER A 59 -21.65 -4.25 7.11
N LEU A 60 -20.52 -4.79 7.55
CA LEU A 60 -19.24 -4.09 7.64
C LEU A 60 -18.68 -3.82 6.24
N THR A 61 -18.25 -2.59 6.03
CA THR A 61 -17.55 -2.12 4.83
C THR A 61 -16.09 -1.80 5.12
N THR A 62 -15.73 -1.54 6.38
CA THR A 62 -14.35 -1.25 6.78
C THR A 62 -13.96 -2.07 8.01
N VAL A 63 -12.80 -2.71 7.96
CA VAL A 63 -12.17 -3.40 9.10
C VAL A 63 -10.76 -2.88 9.26
N SER A 64 -10.48 -2.22 10.38
CA SER A 64 -9.14 -1.77 10.75
C SER A 64 -8.72 -2.40 12.07
N LEU A 65 -7.63 -3.18 12.01
CA LEU A 65 -6.93 -3.72 13.17
C LEU A 65 -5.52 -3.12 13.29
N SER A 66 -5.28 -1.94 12.70
CA SER A 66 -3.96 -1.32 12.65
C SER A 66 -3.33 -1.18 14.04
N ARG A 67 -2.02 -1.40 14.15
CA ARG A 67 -1.27 -1.27 15.41
C ARG A 67 -1.71 -2.25 16.51
N ASN A 68 -2.05 -3.49 16.17
CA ASN A 68 -2.44 -4.49 17.18
C ASN A 68 -1.61 -5.78 17.17
N GLN A 69 -0.45 -5.78 16.52
CA GLN A 69 0.52 -6.88 16.56
C GLN A 69 -0.13 -8.28 16.38
N ILE A 70 -1.04 -8.41 15.42
CA ILE A 70 -1.77 -9.67 15.17
C ILE A 70 -0.90 -10.70 14.45
N GLY A 71 0.20 -10.26 13.83
CA GLY A 71 1.17 -11.12 13.15
C GLY A 71 0.60 -11.84 11.92
N ASP A 72 1.43 -12.68 11.31
CA ASP A 72 1.08 -13.47 10.13
C ASP A 72 -0.13 -14.37 10.39
N GLU A 73 -0.20 -15.01 11.56
CA GLU A 73 -1.30 -15.88 11.96
C GLU A 73 -2.63 -15.11 12.09
N GLY A 74 -2.60 -13.91 12.67
CA GLY A 74 -3.80 -13.07 12.77
C GLY A 74 -4.32 -12.64 11.40
N VAL A 75 -3.42 -12.26 10.48
CA VAL A 75 -3.79 -11.90 9.10
C VAL A 75 -4.26 -13.12 8.31
N GLU A 76 -3.69 -14.31 8.53
CA GLU A 76 -4.20 -15.57 7.99
C GLU A 76 -5.67 -15.75 8.37
N LYS A 77 -6.01 -15.64 9.66
CA LYS A 77 -7.40 -15.83 10.10
C LYS A 77 -8.34 -14.82 9.44
N LEU A 78 -7.94 -13.54 9.36
CA LEU A 78 -8.76 -12.52 8.68
C LEU A 78 -8.95 -12.83 7.21
N ALA A 79 -7.90 -13.24 6.51
CA ALA A 79 -7.94 -13.61 5.11
C ALA A 79 -8.88 -14.80 4.88
N MET A 80 -8.80 -15.83 5.72
CA MET A 80 -9.71 -16.99 5.69
C MET A 80 -11.16 -16.58 5.94
N GLY A 81 -11.43 -15.82 7.01
CA GLY A 81 -12.79 -15.40 7.37
C GLY A 81 -13.46 -14.56 6.28
N LEU A 82 -12.71 -13.67 5.63
CA LEU A 82 -13.19 -12.91 4.48
C LEU A 82 -13.38 -13.78 3.22
N SER A 83 -12.47 -14.73 2.98
CA SER A 83 -12.55 -15.64 1.82
C SER A 83 -13.74 -16.59 1.89
N GLU A 84 -14.14 -17.01 3.09
CA GLU A 84 -15.30 -17.88 3.32
C GLU A 84 -16.64 -17.14 3.16
N ASN A 85 -16.64 -15.80 3.22
CA ASN A 85 -17.84 -14.99 3.10
C ASN A 85 -17.97 -14.35 1.71
N ALA A 86 -18.57 -15.08 0.77
CA ALA A 86 -18.83 -14.58 -0.58
C ALA A 86 -19.79 -13.37 -0.63
N GLN A 87 -20.49 -13.06 0.46
CA GLN A 87 -21.40 -11.90 0.58
C GLN A 87 -20.80 -10.79 1.45
N SER A 88 -19.50 -10.85 1.75
CA SER A 88 -18.82 -9.86 2.57
C SER A 88 -18.94 -8.46 1.96
N GLY A 89 -19.46 -7.53 2.76
CA GLY A 89 -19.53 -6.11 2.41
C GLY A 89 -18.20 -5.37 2.53
N VAL A 90 -17.15 -6.02 3.06
CA VAL A 90 -15.90 -5.35 3.43
C VAL A 90 -15.18 -4.85 2.17
N LYS A 91 -15.02 -3.53 2.08
CA LYS A 91 -14.34 -2.82 1.00
C LYS A 91 -12.95 -2.35 1.39
N GLU A 92 -12.68 -2.23 2.68
CA GLU A 92 -11.41 -1.74 3.21
C GLU A 92 -10.92 -2.64 4.32
N LEU A 93 -9.71 -3.18 4.13
CA LEU A 93 -8.96 -3.89 5.16
C LEU A 93 -7.71 -3.09 5.51
N ASN A 94 -7.63 -2.64 6.75
CA ASN A 94 -6.48 -1.93 7.28
C ASN A 94 -5.76 -2.79 8.32
N VAL A 95 -4.59 -3.27 7.93
CA VAL A 95 -3.64 -4.06 8.72
C VAL A 95 -2.29 -3.35 8.79
N THR A 96 -2.32 -2.02 8.85
CA THR A 96 -1.14 -1.17 9.03
C THR A 96 -0.45 -1.47 10.37
N GLU A 97 0.86 -1.69 10.36
CA GLU A 97 1.67 -1.88 11.58
C GLU A 97 1.13 -3.01 12.48
N VAL A 98 0.77 -4.15 11.90
CA VAL A 98 0.27 -5.31 12.67
C VAL A 98 1.31 -6.43 12.80
N GLY A 99 2.52 -6.21 12.31
CA GLY A 99 3.66 -7.11 12.48
C GLY A 99 3.62 -8.32 11.55
N ILE A 100 3.12 -8.16 10.32
CA ILE A 100 3.23 -9.22 9.32
C ILE A 100 4.57 -9.19 8.59
N SER A 101 4.97 -10.36 8.10
CA SER A 101 6.05 -10.62 7.18
C SER A 101 5.53 -10.96 5.78
N GLY A 102 6.42 -11.45 4.89
CA GLY A 102 6.03 -12.03 3.61
C GLY A 102 4.97 -13.14 3.72
N THR A 103 5.00 -13.94 4.78
CA THR A 103 4.00 -15.01 5.00
C THR A 103 2.60 -14.45 5.20
N GLY A 104 2.44 -13.38 6.00
CA GLY A 104 1.15 -12.71 6.15
C GLY A 104 0.64 -12.10 4.84
N LEU A 105 1.56 -11.61 3.99
CA LEU A 105 1.22 -11.10 2.65
C LEU A 105 0.76 -12.24 1.71
N ASP A 106 1.39 -13.41 1.76
CA ASP A 106 0.97 -14.58 0.99
C ASP A 106 -0.45 -15.04 1.40
N HIS A 107 -0.81 -14.93 2.68
CA HIS A 107 -2.19 -15.19 3.12
C HIS A 107 -3.20 -14.18 2.54
N LEU A 108 -2.82 -12.90 2.43
CA LEU A 108 -3.64 -11.91 1.73
C LEU A 108 -3.73 -12.18 0.23
N ALA A 109 -2.69 -12.76 -0.39
CA ALA A 109 -2.72 -13.15 -1.79
C ALA A 109 -3.84 -14.18 -2.05
N MET A 110 -3.99 -15.16 -1.17
CA MET A 110 -5.07 -16.15 -1.26
C MET A 110 -6.47 -15.52 -1.21
N LEU A 111 -6.66 -14.46 -0.41
CA LEU A 111 -7.90 -13.69 -0.39
C LEU A 111 -8.09 -12.88 -1.69
N VAL A 112 -7.04 -12.17 -2.13
CA VAL A 112 -7.07 -11.31 -3.32
C VAL A 112 -7.32 -12.10 -4.60
N GLU A 113 -6.86 -13.36 -4.67
CA GLU A 113 -7.08 -14.24 -5.82
C GLU A 113 -8.55 -14.71 -5.94
N LYS A 114 -9.35 -14.66 -4.88
CA LYS A 114 -10.76 -15.06 -4.94
C LYS A 114 -11.57 -14.11 -5.81
N GLU A 115 -12.39 -14.67 -6.71
CA GLU A 115 -13.38 -13.90 -7.47
C GLU A 115 -14.39 -13.18 -6.57
N SER A 116 -14.66 -13.73 -5.39
CA SER A 116 -15.52 -13.12 -4.37
C SER A 116 -14.84 -12.02 -3.55
N CYS A 117 -13.57 -11.71 -3.79
CA CYS A 117 -12.85 -10.68 -3.05
C CYS A 117 -13.52 -9.32 -3.24
N SER A 118 -14.13 -8.82 -2.17
CA SER A 118 -14.86 -7.56 -2.17
C SER A 118 -14.01 -6.33 -1.85
N LEU A 119 -12.74 -6.54 -1.47
CA LEU A 119 -11.82 -5.47 -1.08
C LEU A 119 -11.52 -4.53 -2.25
N SER A 120 -11.64 -3.24 -1.97
CA SER A 120 -11.25 -2.14 -2.85
C SER A 120 -10.01 -1.39 -2.37
N THR A 121 -9.74 -1.44 -1.06
CA THR A 121 -8.61 -0.78 -0.40
C THR A 121 -7.93 -1.76 0.55
N ILE A 122 -6.60 -1.89 0.41
CA ILE A 122 -5.76 -2.68 1.30
C ILE A 122 -4.67 -1.76 1.86
N GLN A 123 -4.61 -1.63 3.19
CA GLN A 123 -3.57 -0.85 3.88
C GLN A 123 -2.62 -1.77 4.64
N LEU A 124 -1.37 -1.79 4.21
CA LEU A 124 -0.31 -2.69 4.69
C LEU A 124 0.92 -1.93 5.23
N SER A 125 0.85 -0.60 5.28
CA SER A 125 1.99 0.24 5.65
C SER A 125 2.60 -0.15 6.99
N PHE A 126 3.90 0.13 7.16
CA PHE A 126 4.65 -0.14 8.39
C PHE A 126 4.67 -1.63 8.82
N ASN A 127 4.66 -2.56 7.86
CA ASN A 127 4.89 -4.00 8.12
C ASN A 127 6.19 -4.47 7.45
N ALA A 128 6.87 -5.48 7.99
CA ALA A 128 8.18 -5.91 7.48
C ALA A 128 8.04 -6.93 6.34
N LEU A 129 7.75 -6.47 5.12
CA LEU A 129 7.47 -7.32 3.96
C LEU A 129 8.71 -7.71 3.16
N GLU A 130 9.92 -7.57 3.72
CA GLU A 130 11.19 -7.86 3.03
C GLU A 130 11.31 -9.31 2.53
N SER A 131 10.61 -10.25 3.19
CA SER A 131 10.58 -11.68 2.85
C SER A 131 9.44 -12.07 1.91
N ALA A 132 8.66 -11.10 1.40
CA ALA A 132 7.52 -11.38 0.55
C ALA A 132 7.94 -12.02 -0.79
N THR A 133 7.11 -12.95 -1.25
CA THR A 133 7.26 -13.54 -2.59
C THR A 133 6.47 -12.73 -3.63
N SER A 134 6.54 -13.09 -4.91
CA SER A 134 5.73 -12.45 -5.95
C SER A 134 4.23 -12.76 -5.83
N THR A 135 3.83 -13.74 -5.01
CA THR A 135 2.48 -14.32 -4.97
C THR A 135 1.38 -13.29 -4.82
N PHE A 136 1.56 -12.28 -3.96
CA PHE A 136 0.57 -11.21 -3.78
C PHE A 136 0.43 -10.32 -5.02
N PHE A 137 1.54 -10.00 -5.68
CA PHE A 137 1.52 -9.21 -6.91
C PHE A 137 0.93 -10.02 -8.08
N ASP A 138 1.22 -11.32 -8.16
CA ASP A 138 0.63 -12.23 -9.14
C ASP A 138 -0.90 -12.34 -8.97
N ALA A 139 -1.39 -12.38 -7.72
CA ALA A 139 -2.82 -12.32 -7.42
C ALA A 139 -3.42 -10.96 -7.82
N LEU A 140 -2.74 -9.86 -7.52
CA LEU A 140 -3.16 -8.52 -7.94
C LEU A 140 -3.26 -8.37 -9.45
N ALA A 141 -2.38 -9.00 -10.25
CA ALA A 141 -2.42 -8.92 -11.70
C ALA A 141 -3.80 -9.31 -12.28
N LYS A 142 -4.46 -10.30 -11.66
CA LYS A 142 -5.76 -10.83 -12.07
C LYS A 142 -6.92 -10.17 -11.34
N ASN A 143 -6.70 -9.66 -10.13
CA ASN A 143 -7.73 -9.07 -9.30
C ASN A 143 -8.36 -7.82 -9.96
N LYS A 144 -9.69 -7.71 -9.87
CA LYS A 144 -10.48 -6.64 -10.48
C LYS A 144 -11.19 -5.73 -9.48
N SER A 145 -11.01 -5.96 -8.17
CA SER A 145 -11.71 -5.24 -7.10
C SER A 145 -10.81 -4.23 -6.38
N VAL A 146 -9.54 -4.55 -6.16
CA VAL A 146 -8.59 -3.69 -5.44
C VAL A 146 -8.18 -2.50 -6.31
N THR A 147 -8.53 -1.31 -5.82
CA THR A 147 -8.26 -0.02 -6.48
C THR A 147 -7.19 0.80 -5.76
N LYS A 148 -7.01 0.59 -4.46
CA LYS A 148 -6.05 1.32 -3.63
C LYS A 148 -5.20 0.37 -2.81
N LEU A 149 -3.89 0.53 -2.92
CA LEU A 149 -2.89 -0.26 -2.20
C LEU A 149 -1.93 0.68 -1.46
N GLN A 150 -1.75 0.49 -0.17
CA GLN A 150 -0.81 1.27 0.64
C GLN A 150 0.28 0.35 1.20
N LEU A 151 1.51 0.57 0.75
CA LEU A 151 2.71 -0.20 1.06
C LEU A 151 3.85 0.71 1.55
N LYS A 152 3.50 1.88 2.10
CA LYS A 152 4.47 2.79 2.72
C LYS A 152 5.26 2.11 3.83
N GLU A 153 6.59 2.27 3.84
CA GLU A 153 7.46 1.77 4.89
C GLU A 153 7.30 0.26 5.14
N CYS A 154 7.34 -0.51 4.05
CA CYS A 154 7.16 -1.95 4.05
C CYS A 154 8.47 -2.75 3.88
N LYS A 155 9.61 -2.06 3.83
CA LYS A 155 10.93 -2.63 3.46
C LYS A 155 10.93 -3.35 2.11
N LEU A 156 10.16 -2.83 1.15
CA LEU A 156 10.16 -3.35 -0.21
C LEU A 156 11.46 -2.96 -0.92
N ASN A 157 11.93 -3.87 -1.76
CA ASN A 157 13.13 -3.71 -2.59
C ASN A 157 12.77 -3.81 -4.09
N ASP A 158 13.78 -3.72 -4.96
CA ASP A 158 13.59 -3.74 -6.41
C ASP A 158 12.92 -5.01 -6.95
N GLN A 159 13.11 -6.18 -6.32
CA GLN A 159 12.46 -7.43 -6.76
C GLN A 159 10.95 -7.37 -6.57
N HIS A 160 10.50 -6.81 -5.44
CA HIS A 160 9.08 -6.63 -5.15
C HIS A 160 8.44 -5.66 -6.13
N VAL A 161 9.13 -4.56 -6.46
CA VAL A 161 8.63 -3.58 -7.42
C VAL A 161 8.63 -4.12 -8.85
N ALA A 162 9.60 -4.95 -9.23
CA ALA A 162 9.58 -5.65 -10.50
C ALA A 162 8.34 -6.56 -10.62
N ALA A 163 8.02 -7.31 -9.56
CA ALA A 163 6.81 -8.14 -9.52
C ALA A 163 5.52 -7.30 -9.60
N LEU A 164 5.43 -6.20 -8.82
CA LEU A 164 4.30 -5.26 -8.91
C LEU A 164 4.17 -4.65 -10.31
N SER A 165 5.29 -4.29 -10.94
CA SER A 165 5.30 -3.69 -12.28
C SER A 165 4.84 -4.68 -13.35
N ALA A 166 5.24 -5.96 -13.25
CA ALA A 166 4.72 -7.03 -14.09
C ALA A 166 3.21 -7.23 -13.90
N ALA A 167 2.73 -7.15 -12.66
CA ALA A 167 1.30 -7.22 -12.35
C ALA A 167 0.51 -6.03 -12.93
N LEU A 168 1.07 -4.81 -12.88
CA LEU A 168 0.45 -3.60 -13.40
C LEU A 168 0.15 -3.68 -14.90
N LYS A 169 0.96 -4.39 -15.69
CA LYS A 169 0.71 -4.58 -17.13
C LYS A 169 -0.64 -5.25 -17.42
N GLN A 170 -1.09 -6.13 -16.51
CA GLN A 170 -2.33 -6.91 -16.66
C GLN A 170 -3.48 -6.39 -15.80
N ASN A 171 -3.14 -5.71 -14.70
CA ASN A 171 -4.14 -5.18 -13.78
C ASN A 171 -4.91 -4.03 -14.43
N THR A 172 -6.23 -4.04 -14.26
CA THR A 172 -7.15 -3.04 -14.83
C THR A 172 -8.05 -2.40 -13.76
N ALA A 173 -7.64 -2.47 -12.49
CA ALA A 173 -8.45 -2.01 -11.35
C ALA A 173 -7.70 -1.03 -10.45
N LEU A 174 -6.39 -1.19 -10.28
CA LEU A 174 -5.57 -0.32 -9.45
C LEU A 174 -5.56 1.11 -10.00
N ILE A 175 -5.89 2.04 -9.10
CA ILE A 175 -5.97 3.47 -9.31
C ILE A 175 -4.89 4.19 -8.49
N GLU A 176 -4.64 3.73 -7.27
CA GLU A 176 -3.70 4.36 -6.33
C GLU A 176 -2.76 3.34 -5.69
N ILE A 177 -1.46 3.64 -5.76
CA ILE A 177 -0.41 2.89 -5.08
C ILE A 177 0.48 3.86 -4.31
N ASP A 178 0.76 3.52 -3.05
CA ASP A 178 1.76 4.19 -2.23
C ASP A 178 2.90 3.22 -1.87
N LEU A 179 4.10 3.49 -2.37
CA LEU A 179 5.36 2.77 -2.11
C LEU A 179 6.38 3.66 -1.39
N SER A 180 5.93 4.73 -0.74
CA SER A 180 6.84 5.69 -0.10
C SER A 180 7.66 5.05 1.02
N ASP A 181 8.80 5.62 1.37
CA ASP A 181 9.61 5.20 2.52
C ASP A 181 10.06 3.71 2.45
N ASN A 182 10.38 3.20 1.26
CA ASN A 182 10.92 1.85 1.04
C ASN A 182 12.40 1.90 0.60
N GLU A 183 12.93 0.80 0.07
CA GLU A 183 14.31 0.69 -0.41
C GLU A 183 14.40 0.68 -1.93
N LEU A 184 13.55 1.46 -2.61
CA LEU A 184 13.45 1.42 -4.07
C LEU A 184 14.60 2.19 -4.71
N THR A 185 15.27 1.57 -5.68
CA THR A 185 16.39 2.19 -6.42
C THR A 185 15.99 2.62 -7.83
N GLN A 186 16.95 3.09 -8.63
CA GLN A 186 16.76 3.32 -10.07
C GLN A 186 16.17 2.09 -10.79
N SER A 187 16.50 0.87 -10.36
CA SER A 187 15.96 -0.37 -10.94
C SER A 187 14.44 -0.50 -10.72
N SER A 188 13.94 -0.08 -9.56
CA SER A 188 12.51 0.03 -9.29
C SER A 188 11.83 1.04 -10.22
N CYS A 189 12.44 2.20 -10.44
CA CYS A 189 11.91 3.20 -11.38
C CYS A 189 11.85 2.67 -12.81
N ALA A 190 12.89 2.00 -13.29
CA ALA A 190 12.87 1.37 -14.61
C ALA A 190 11.74 0.34 -14.76
N SER A 191 11.54 -0.50 -13.74
CA SER A 191 10.47 -1.49 -13.71
C SER A 191 9.08 -0.83 -13.73
N LEU A 192 8.86 0.16 -12.86
CA LEU A 192 7.61 0.91 -12.79
C LEU A 192 7.32 1.61 -14.13
N ALA A 193 8.33 2.22 -14.75
CA ALA A 193 8.18 2.85 -16.05
C ALA A 193 7.70 1.84 -17.12
N GLU A 194 8.25 0.63 -17.14
CA GLU A 194 7.79 -0.43 -18.04
C GLU A 194 6.33 -0.87 -17.75
N GLY A 195 5.98 -1.06 -16.47
CA GLY A 195 4.61 -1.40 -16.08
C GLY A 195 3.59 -0.31 -16.44
N LEU A 196 3.94 0.95 -16.20
CA LEU A 196 3.10 2.14 -16.46
C LEU A 196 2.97 2.45 -17.95
N ARG A 197 3.91 2.02 -18.78
CA ARG A 197 3.79 2.13 -20.25
C ARG A 197 2.57 1.39 -20.77
N GLU A 198 2.30 0.21 -20.21
CA GLU A 198 1.20 -0.67 -20.62
C GLU A 198 -0.07 -0.43 -19.79
N ASN A 199 0.07 -0.12 -18.49
CA ASN A 199 -1.08 0.13 -17.62
C ASN A 199 -1.85 1.39 -18.03
N LYS A 200 -3.18 1.30 -18.02
CA LYS A 200 -4.11 2.39 -18.39
C LYS A 200 -5.12 2.74 -17.29
N THR A 201 -4.85 2.35 -16.04
CA THR A 201 -5.81 2.55 -14.93
C THR A 201 -5.21 3.32 -13.78
N LEU A 202 -3.92 3.17 -13.52
CA LEU A 202 -3.26 3.84 -12.42
C LEU A 202 -3.26 5.36 -12.63
N LYS A 203 -3.66 6.08 -11.58
CA LYS A 203 -3.78 7.54 -11.55
C LYS A 203 -2.85 8.18 -10.53
N ILE A 204 -2.60 7.50 -9.41
CA ILE A 204 -1.82 8.03 -8.30
C ILE A 204 -0.71 7.04 -7.97
N LEU A 205 0.53 7.50 -8.07
CA LEU A 205 1.71 6.75 -7.66
C LEU A 205 2.54 7.61 -6.70
N ARG A 206 2.81 7.08 -5.51
CA ARG A 206 3.76 7.68 -4.56
C ARG A 206 4.97 6.77 -4.40
N ILE A 207 6.15 7.34 -4.63
CA ILE A 207 7.43 6.69 -4.43
C ILE A 207 8.41 7.61 -3.69
N ASN A 208 7.93 8.62 -2.95
CA ASN A 208 8.79 9.53 -2.21
C ASN A 208 9.54 8.83 -1.07
N ASN A 209 10.64 9.42 -0.59
CA ASN A 209 11.49 8.85 0.47
C ASN A 209 12.07 7.48 0.13
N ASN A 210 12.42 7.22 -1.13
CA ASN A 210 13.16 6.02 -1.54
C ASN A 210 14.63 6.35 -1.87
N LYS A 211 15.35 5.39 -2.45
CA LYS A 211 16.76 5.47 -2.86
C LYS A 211 16.88 5.53 -4.39
N SER A 212 15.89 6.10 -5.08
CA SER A 212 15.81 6.00 -6.54
C SER A 212 16.87 6.83 -7.27
N GLN A 213 17.45 7.80 -6.57
CA GLN A 213 18.41 8.77 -7.13
C GLN A 213 17.80 9.57 -8.30
N ASP A 214 18.57 10.50 -8.85
CA ASP A 214 18.10 11.41 -9.90
C ASP A 214 17.88 10.66 -11.22
N GLU A 215 18.71 9.66 -11.52
CA GLU A 215 18.58 8.84 -12.73
C GLU A 215 17.27 8.03 -12.74
N GLY A 216 16.81 7.57 -11.57
CA GLY A 216 15.52 6.90 -11.44
C GLY A 216 14.35 7.83 -11.77
N ALA A 217 14.42 9.08 -11.30
CA ALA A 217 13.40 10.09 -11.58
C ALA A 217 13.36 10.48 -13.06
N VAL A 218 14.52 10.64 -13.70
CA VAL A 218 14.64 10.91 -15.15
C VAL A 218 14.00 9.80 -15.97
N LEU A 219 14.32 8.53 -15.67
CA LEU A 219 13.76 7.38 -16.37
C LEU A 219 12.24 7.31 -16.27
N LEU A 220 11.68 7.56 -15.08
CA LEU A 220 10.23 7.58 -14.89
C LEU A 220 9.60 8.71 -15.70
N ALA A 221 10.19 9.91 -15.66
CA ALA A 221 9.68 11.08 -16.35
C ALA A 221 9.66 10.91 -17.87
N ASP A 222 10.74 10.40 -18.48
CA ASP A 222 10.82 10.18 -19.92
C ASP A 222 9.78 9.18 -20.44
N VAL A 223 9.55 8.09 -19.69
CA VAL A 223 8.56 7.08 -20.08
C VAL A 223 7.14 7.59 -19.92
N LEU A 224 6.87 8.33 -18.83
CA LEU A 224 5.56 8.94 -18.61
C LEU A 224 5.25 10.02 -19.65
N ALA A 225 6.25 10.79 -20.09
CA ALA A 225 6.10 11.82 -21.13
C ALA A 225 5.72 11.23 -22.50
N THR A 226 6.10 9.99 -22.78
CA THR A 226 5.94 9.40 -24.12
C THR A 226 4.75 8.47 -24.25
N ASN A 227 4.33 7.77 -23.18
CA ASN A 227 3.42 6.63 -23.31
C ASN A 227 2.37 6.48 -22.20
N ASN A 228 2.36 7.34 -21.18
CA ASN A 228 1.37 7.28 -20.11
C ASN A 228 0.50 8.54 -20.10
N THR A 229 -0.81 8.34 -20.20
CA THR A 229 -1.81 9.42 -20.20
C THR A 229 -2.81 9.29 -19.05
N THR A 230 -2.60 8.35 -18.14
CA THR A 230 -3.58 7.99 -17.10
C THR A 230 -3.15 8.43 -15.72
N LEU A 231 -1.83 8.52 -15.49
CA LEU A 231 -1.29 9.04 -14.25
C LEU A 231 -1.61 10.54 -14.15
N THR A 232 -2.24 10.93 -13.04
CA THR A 232 -2.61 12.32 -12.74
C THR A 232 -1.88 12.87 -11.52
N TYR A 233 -1.28 12.00 -10.71
CA TYR A 233 -0.46 12.39 -9.57
C TYR A 233 0.76 11.46 -9.43
N LEU A 234 1.93 12.07 -9.35
CA LEU A 234 3.20 11.38 -9.10
C LEU A 234 3.97 12.09 -7.98
N ASP A 235 4.24 11.36 -6.90
CA ASP A 235 5.10 11.85 -5.81
C ASP A 235 6.46 11.18 -5.85
N MET A 236 7.50 11.96 -6.11
CA MET A 236 8.90 11.52 -6.11
C MET A 236 9.78 12.37 -5.19
N GLY A 237 9.21 13.03 -4.18
CA GLY A 237 9.98 13.83 -3.22
C GLY A 237 11.01 13.01 -2.45
N ASN A 238 12.12 13.64 -2.06
CA ASN A 238 13.14 13.10 -1.14
C ASN A 238 13.63 11.68 -1.48
N ASN A 239 13.98 11.45 -2.75
CA ASN A 239 14.41 10.13 -3.26
C ASN A 239 15.93 9.88 -3.24
N THR A 240 16.69 10.78 -2.60
CA THR A 240 18.15 10.76 -2.51
C THR A 240 18.58 10.70 -1.03
N LEU A 241 18.75 9.50 -0.48
CA LEU A 241 19.51 9.37 0.77
C LEU A 241 21.01 9.53 0.49
N GLU A 242 21.47 10.76 0.29
CA GLU A 242 22.85 11.18 0.55
C GLU A 242 22.88 12.53 1.27
N MET A 243 23.77 12.65 2.25
CA MET A 243 23.96 13.84 3.07
C MET A 243 24.46 15.02 2.22
N GLY A 244 23.55 15.76 1.58
CA GLY A 244 23.97 16.90 0.76
C GLY A 244 22.97 17.49 -0.22
N GLY A 245 21.65 17.34 -0.03
CA GLY A 245 20.65 18.09 -0.81
C GLY A 245 20.41 17.58 -2.24
N ASN A 246 19.14 17.42 -2.58
CA ASN A 246 18.66 17.07 -3.92
C ASN A 246 19.09 18.10 -4.96
N THR A 247 19.85 17.66 -5.96
CA THR A 247 19.81 18.29 -7.29
C THR A 247 19.46 17.22 -8.29
N LEU A 248 18.19 17.16 -8.72
CA LEU A 248 17.72 16.47 -9.94
C LEU A 248 18.65 16.71 -11.16
N GLY A 249 19.50 17.73 -11.05
CA GLY A 249 20.42 18.15 -12.05
C GLY A 249 19.66 18.81 -13.19
N LYS A 250 20.41 19.37 -14.12
CA LYS A 250 19.84 19.92 -15.34
C LYS A 250 19.00 18.87 -16.09
N GLU A 251 19.48 17.62 -16.15
CA GLU A 251 18.82 16.53 -16.86
C GLU A 251 17.48 16.14 -16.24
N GLY A 252 17.40 16.05 -14.89
CA GLY A 252 16.14 15.77 -14.19
C GLY A 252 15.11 16.89 -14.34
N HIS A 253 15.55 18.15 -14.29
CA HIS A 253 14.65 19.28 -14.55
C HIS A 253 14.13 19.29 -15.99
N GLU A 254 15.00 19.06 -16.99
CA GLU A 254 14.60 18.94 -18.39
C GLU A 254 13.63 17.77 -18.62
N ALA A 255 13.83 16.62 -17.97
CA ALA A 255 12.93 15.48 -18.05
C ALA A 255 11.55 15.79 -17.44
N LEU A 256 11.52 16.48 -16.29
CA LEU A 256 10.27 16.93 -15.65
C LEU A 256 9.52 17.97 -16.47
N ASP A 257 10.23 18.89 -17.13
CA ASP A 257 9.61 19.88 -18.01
C ASP A 257 8.97 19.20 -19.23
N LYS A 258 9.68 18.27 -19.89
CA LYS A 258 9.10 17.43 -20.96
C LYS A 258 7.88 16.66 -20.48
N LEU A 259 7.93 16.10 -19.28
CA LEU A 259 6.81 15.38 -18.68
C LEU A 259 5.59 16.28 -18.50
N LYS A 260 5.76 17.48 -17.95
CA LYS A 260 4.68 18.45 -17.73
C LYS A 260 4.11 19.00 -19.04
N GLU A 261 4.96 19.19 -20.06
CA GLU A 261 4.52 19.59 -21.39
C GLU A 261 3.65 18.52 -22.06
N ALA A 262 4.07 17.26 -21.98
CA ALA A 262 3.34 16.12 -22.52
C ALA A 262 2.06 15.82 -21.72
N ASN A 263 2.09 16.00 -20.40
CA ASN A 263 1.00 15.69 -19.47
C ASN A 263 0.62 16.91 -18.62
N ARG A 264 -0.01 17.92 -19.23
CA ARG A 264 -0.38 19.18 -18.54
C ARG A 264 -1.30 19.04 -17.32
N GLY A 265 -1.99 17.91 -17.19
CA GLY A 265 -2.87 17.60 -16.06
C GLY A 265 -2.22 16.74 -14.97
N LEU A 266 -0.97 16.31 -15.16
CA LEU A 266 -0.22 15.53 -14.18
C LEU A 266 0.40 16.46 -13.13
N ASP A 267 0.01 16.25 -11.87
CA ASP A 267 0.65 16.88 -10.73
C ASP A 267 1.88 16.07 -10.31
N VAL A 268 3.04 16.73 -10.23
CA VAL A 268 4.31 16.11 -9.85
C VAL A 268 4.86 16.82 -8.64
N ALA A 269 4.89 16.12 -7.51
CA ALA A 269 5.50 16.61 -6.28
C ALA A 269 7.00 16.31 -6.27
N VAL A 270 7.81 17.36 -6.08
CA VAL A 270 9.28 17.33 -5.92
C VAL A 270 9.69 18.23 -4.75
N ASP A 271 10.86 17.98 -4.16
CA ASP A 271 11.34 18.77 -3.02
C ASP A 271 11.57 20.24 -3.39
N LYS A 272 11.13 21.15 -2.52
CA LYS A 272 11.23 22.60 -2.71
C LYS A 272 12.66 23.17 -2.57
N ASN A 273 13.63 22.34 -2.17
CA ASN A 273 14.99 22.82 -1.88
C ASN A 273 15.87 23.01 -3.13
N ALA A 274 15.35 22.74 -4.34
CA ALA A 274 16.10 22.89 -5.57
C ALA A 274 16.04 24.31 -6.17
N GLN A 275 15.15 25.19 -5.72
CA GLN A 275 14.97 26.54 -6.29
C GLN A 275 15.58 27.62 -5.41
N ASN A 276 16.42 28.46 -6.02
CA ASN A 276 16.80 29.77 -5.50
C ASN A 276 15.55 30.65 -5.34
N GLU A 277 15.63 31.72 -4.54
CA GLU A 277 14.51 32.65 -4.30
C GLU A 277 13.94 33.30 -5.59
N ASP A 278 14.67 33.23 -6.70
CA ASP A 278 14.28 33.73 -8.02
C ASP A 278 13.63 32.66 -8.93
N GLY A 279 13.46 31.43 -8.44
CA GLY A 279 12.90 30.31 -9.19
C GLY A 279 13.90 29.58 -10.11
N SER A 280 15.19 29.96 -10.11
CA SER A 280 16.26 29.23 -10.81
C SER A 280 16.75 28.03 -9.98
N PHE A 281 17.24 26.98 -10.63
CA PHE A 281 17.77 25.81 -9.93
C PHE A 281 19.24 26.01 -9.51
N GLN A 282 19.65 25.47 -8.35
CA GLN A 282 21.06 25.48 -7.96
C GLN A 282 21.90 24.71 -8.99
N GLN A 283 22.94 25.37 -9.54
CA GLN A 283 23.88 24.79 -10.52
C GLN A 283 24.82 23.77 -9.89
#